data_AF-A0A1Q6UM84-F1
#
_entry.id   AF-A0A1Q6UM84-F1
#
_cell.length_a   1.000
_cell.length_b   1.000
_cell.length_c   1.000
_cell.angle_alpha   90.00
_cell.angle_beta   90.00
_cell.angle_gamma   90.00
#
_symmetry.space_group_name_H-M   'P 1'
#
loop_
_entity.id
_entity.type
_entity.pdbx_description
1 polymer ?
#
loop_
_entity_poly.entity_id
_entity_poly.type
_entity_poly.pdbx_seq_one_letter_code
_entity_poly.pdbx_strand_id
1 'polypeptide(L)'
;MKKYLPLASLPALFLAASFAGADTLYWVDTTSYFNADPSGKVNGSNIWDIGRDFSSAEKSQYSDNYNWATGYTLQDVTVGDVTYQVPVYEYATPGAVPNENTDVYFDFSEFSNGNSTDGYRHKIGGSPQLSSDVTVKSITISGTRDNWLMIKTNGYDLTVKEDLIWTDTNVVTYIGESSKSNLTVGGTIYLRTGSTSIWNCLRFGYNGAGSIDAGAIKFEQQSRIQLATSGAATTFENPQAIVRGLVDFSGYDGRLDLGRKGNSAEQFYSVGGLSGSNSAATVSTGAEDTSTGINSTLVLANSADATFTGKVTNALVSTDQNSIAIDNTVNVVMNGSATQTLSGDNDFRGYVTIQSGTLLLRTASGASHGKLTLNGGKFGAIGNAAFSSAEWNGGAIGFFNTDEAIAIMTPETITINGEFAKTGAGKITVDFNNIDTYDLIDNGEWYDLAIADLISGFSDEADDDFIAANLSSGYADFQWIDSDGGKILQVSFSSVPEPAAVAAILGALALAAAYRKRR
;
A
#
# COMPACT_ATOMS: atom_id res chain seq x y z
N MET A 1 20.92 25.18 38.07
CA MET A 1 22.01 24.40 37.43
C MET A 1 21.43 23.07 36.95
N LYS A 2 21.31 22.89 35.63
CA LYS A 2 21.44 21.65 34.84
C LYS A 2 20.91 21.97 33.45
N LYS A 3 21.83 22.37 32.56
CA LYS A 3 21.58 22.47 31.12
C LYS A 3 21.61 21.04 30.57
N TYR A 4 20.54 20.61 29.93
CA TYR A 4 20.54 19.40 29.12
C TYR A 4 21.04 19.78 27.71
N LEU A 5 22.14 19.17 27.27
CA LEU A 5 22.59 19.27 25.88
C LEU A 5 21.73 18.35 25.00
N PRO A 6 21.45 18.73 23.74
CA PRO A 6 20.89 17.82 22.75
C PRO A 6 21.99 16.84 22.27
N LEU A 7 21.68 15.55 22.28
CA LEU A 7 22.51 14.52 21.67
C LEU A 7 22.47 14.70 20.15
N ALA A 8 23.60 15.07 19.55
CA ALA A 8 23.79 15.03 18.12
C ALA A 8 23.85 13.56 17.65
N SER A 9 23.12 13.25 16.58
CA SER A 9 23.19 11.98 15.86
C SER A 9 24.59 11.77 15.28
N LEU A 10 25.30 10.75 15.79
CA LEU A 10 26.53 10.25 15.18
C LEU A 10 26.17 9.17 14.14
N PRO A 11 26.84 9.13 12.98
CA PRO A 11 26.69 8.04 12.02
C PRO A 11 27.21 6.73 12.62
N ALA A 12 26.45 5.65 12.45
CA ALA A 12 26.80 4.34 12.96
C ALA A 12 28.07 3.81 12.26
N LEU A 13 29.15 3.68 13.01
CA LEU A 13 30.35 2.96 12.61
C LEU A 13 30.08 1.46 12.81
N PHE A 14 29.98 0.68 11.74
CA PHE A 14 29.87 -0.79 11.83
C PHE A 14 31.23 -1.38 12.22
N LEU A 15 31.37 -1.84 13.47
CA LEU A 15 32.44 -2.78 13.86
C LEU A 15 31.89 -4.21 13.75
N ALA A 16 32.44 -4.97 12.80
CA ALA A 16 32.14 -6.38 12.61
C ALA A 16 32.61 -7.22 13.80
N ALA A 17 31.66 -7.88 14.48
CA ALA A 17 31.93 -8.99 15.38
C ALA A 17 31.55 -10.29 14.66
N SER A 18 32.52 -11.19 14.52
CA SER A 18 32.36 -12.50 13.90
C SER A 18 31.49 -13.41 14.77
N PHE A 19 30.18 -13.37 14.54
CA PHE A 19 29.35 -14.55 14.71
C PHE A 19 29.63 -15.51 13.55
N ALA A 20 29.29 -16.80 13.69
CA ALA A 20 29.28 -17.76 12.60
C ALA A 20 28.19 -17.38 11.57
N GLY A 21 28.39 -16.22 10.96
CA GLY A 21 27.41 -15.36 10.33
C GLY A 21 27.57 -15.36 8.82
N ALA A 22 26.47 -14.99 8.17
CA ALA A 22 26.31 -14.89 6.74
C ALA A 22 27.58 -14.44 5.99
N ASP A 23 27.89 -15.15 4.90
CA ASP A 23 28.92 -14.70 3.97
C ASP A 23 28.46 -13.40 3.32
N THR A 24 29.31 -12.38 3.30
CA THR A 24 28.99 -11.11 2.64
C THR A 24 29.62 -11.08 1.26
N LEU A 25 28.83 -10.77 0.22
CA LEU A 25 29.33 -10.57 -1.13
C LEU A 25 28.90 -9.23 -1.71
N TYR A 26 29.87 -8.48 -2.23
CA TYR A 26 29.69 -7.22 -2.92
C TYR A 26 29.69 -7.45 -4.42
N TRP A 27 28.66 -6.94 -5.09
CA TRP A 27 28.57 -6.93 -6.54
C TRP A 27 29.53 -5.89 -7.11
N VAL A 28 30.48 -6.36 -7.91
CA VAL A 28 31.50 -5.52 -8.53
C VAL A 28 30.87 -4.59 -9.55
N ASP A 29 31.22 -3.31 -9.49
CA ASP A 29 30.73 -2.32 -10.45
C ASP A 29 31.10 -2.70 -11.89
N THR A 30 30.25 -2.25 -12.81
CA THR A 30 30.30 -2.65 -14.21
C THR A 30 31.60 -2.19 -14.89
N THR A 31 32.13 -1.04 -14.51
CA THR A 31 33.37 -0.48 -15.08
C THR A 31 34.57 -1.34 -14.69
N SER A 32 34.68 -1.69 -13.40
CA SER A 32 35.74 -2.57 -12.90
C SER A 32 35.63 -3.97 -13.49
N TYR A 33 34.44 -4.55 -13.55
CA TYR A 33 34.25 -5.91 -14.10
C TYR A 33 34.64 -6.02 -15.59
N PHE A 34 34.34 -5.00 -16.38
CA PHE A 34 34.67 -5.01 -17.81
C PHE A 34 36.03 -4.41 -18.15
N ASN A 35 36.75 -3.85 -17.17
CA ASN A 35 37.93 -3.02 -17.39
C ASN A 35 37.66 -1.96 -18.47
N ALA A 36 36.51 -1.30 -18.35
CA ALA A 36 35.96 -0.46 -19.39
C ALA A 36 36.76 0.84 -19.54
N ASP A 37 36.92 1.29 -20.79
CA ASP A 37 37.48 2.61 -21.07
C ASP A 37 36.49 3.74 -20.68
N PRO A 38 36.93 5.01 -20.66
CA PRO A 38 36.09 6.12 -20.21
C PRO A 38 34.75 6.28 -20.94
N SER A 39 34.66 5.84 -22.19
CA SER A 39 33.44 5.91 -22.98
C SER A 39 32.32 5.01 -22.45
N GLY A 40 32.62 4.10 -21.51
CA GLY A 40 31.65 3.19 -20.91
C GLY A 40 31.14 2.16 -21.93
N LYS A 41 31.96 1.82 -22.92
CA LYS A 41 31.63 0.84 -23.97
C LYS A 41 32.64 -0.27 -24.04
N VAL A 42 32.15 -1.46 -24.40
CA VAL A 42 32.96 -2.62 -24.74
C VAL A 42 32.34 -3.30 -25.95
N ASN A 43 33.16 -3.62 -26.96
CA ASN A 43 32.70 -4.15 -28.25
C ASN A 43 31.57 -3.34 -28.90
N GLY A 44 31.61 -2.01 -28.76
CA GLY A 44 30.60 -1.10 -29.31
C GLY A 44 29.26 -1.05 -28.56
N SER A 45 29.07 -1.88 -27.53
CA SER A 45 27.88 -1.89 -26.66
C SER A 45 28.16 -1.11 -25.38
N ASN A 46 27.14 -0.48 -24.78
CA ASN A 46 27.34 0.14 -23.47
C ASN A 46 27.47 -0.95 -22.41
N ILE A 47 28.36 -0.73 -21.45
CA ILE A 47 28.68 -1.75 -20.45
C ILE A 47 27.50 -2.12 -19.54
N TRP A 48 26.58 -1.18 -19.27
CA TRP A 48 25.37 -1.41 -18.46
C TRP A 48 24.30 -2.25 -19.18
N ASP A 49 24.37 -2.35 -20.51
CA ASP A 49 23.46 -3.18 -21.32
C ASP A 49 23.90 -4.66 -21.36
N ILE A 50 25.15 -4.95 -20.98
CA ILE A 50 25.72 -6.29 -21.03
C ILE A 50 25.31 -7.07 -19.77
N GLY A 51 24.66 -8.20 -19.98
CA GLY A 51 24.23 -9.12 -18.92
C GLY A 51 25.41 -9.79 -18.21
N ARG A 52 25.31 -9.91 -16.88
CA ARG A 52 26.26 -10.66 -16.05
C ARG A 52 25.51 -11.70 -15.24
N ASP A 53 25.85 -12.98 -15.40
CA ASP A 53 25.18 -14.04 -14.65
C ASP A 53 25.47 -13.87 -13.14
N PHE A 54 24.39 -13.70 -12.38
CA PHE A 54 24.39 -13.49 -10.93
C PHE A 54 25.08 -14.65 -10.20
N SER A 55 24.93 -15.87 -10.72
CA SER A 55 25.49 -17.09 -10.12
C SER A 55 26.79 -17.54 -10.79
N SER A 56 27.41 -16.70 -11.64
CA SER A 56 28.68 -17.04 -12.27
C SER A 56 29.85 -16.95 -11.30
N ALA A 57 30.62 -18.03 -11.23
CA ALA A 57 31.93 -18.10 -10.60
C ALA A 57 33.09 -17.77 -11.56
N GLU A 58 32.79 -17.53 -12.83
CA GLU A 58 33.78 -17.25 -13.86
C GLU A 58 34.18 -15.77 -13.89
N LYS A 59 35.39 -15.53 -14.39
CA LYS A 59 35.88 -14.17 -14.67
C LYS A 59 35.13 -13.54 -15.84
N SER A 60 35.19 -12.22 -15.91
CA SER A 60 34.79 -11.45 -17.08
C SER A 60 35.50 -11.96 -18.33
N GLN A 61 34.79 -12.03 -19.46
CA GLN A 61 35.42 -12.29 -20.76
C GLN A 61 36.31 -11.11 -21.23
N TYR A 62 36.27 -9.99 -20.53
CA TYR A 62 36.96 -8.74 -20.89
C TYR A 62 38.06 -8.34 -19.90
N SER A 63 38.13 -8.98 -18.74
CA SER A 63 39.10 -8.66 -17.68
C SER A 63 39.38 -9.89 -16.82
N ASP A 64 40.35 -9.78 -15.91
CA ASP A 64 40.66 -10.83 -14.94
C ASP A 64 39.77 -10.80 -13.67
N ASN A 65 38.68 -10.03 -13.69
CA ASN A 65 37.87 -9.72 -12.52
C ASN A 65 36.61 -10.62 -12.42
N TYR A 66 36.17 -10.88 -11.19
CA TYR A 66 34.95 -11.63 -10.88
C TYR A 66 33.75 -10.71 -10.64
N ASN A 67 32.53 -11.24 -10.71
CA ASN A 67 31.30 -10.50 -10.35
C ASN A 67 31.22 -10.17 -8.85
N TRP A 68 31.86 -10.98 -8.02
CA TRP A 68 31.71 -10.95 -6.57
C TRP A 68 33.04 -10.67 -5.86
N ALA A 69 32.97 -9.76 -4.89
CA ALA A 69 34.05 -9.42 -3.98
C ALA A 69 33.62 -9.68 -2.53
N THR A 70 34.57 -10.05 -1.67
CA THR A 70 34.34 -10.19 -0.21
C THR A 70 34.50 -8.86 0.53
N GLY A 71 35.04 -7.85 -0.15
CA GLY A 71 35.24 -6.51 0.36
C GLY A 71 35.84 -5.60 -0.71
N TYR A 72 36.06 -4.34 -0.35
CA TYR A 72 36.80 -3.39 -1.17
C TYR A 72 37.47 -2.36 -0.27
N THR A 73 38.48 -1.69 -0.81
CA THR A 73 39.07 -0.47 -0.25
C THR A 73 38.90 0.68 -1.22
N LEU A 74 38.98 1.92 -0.73
CA LEU A 74 38.96 3.11 -1.58
C LEU A 74 40.38 3.56 -1.90
N GLN A 75 40.60 3.88 -3.17
CA GLN A 75 41.82 4.52 -3.64
C GLN A 75 41.48 5.93 -4.16
N ASP A 76 42.26 6.91 -3.74
CA ASP A 76 42.19 8.25 -4.30
C ASP A 76 42.99 8.31 -5.61
N VAL A 77 42.33 8.73 -6.69
CA VAL A 77 42.93 8.94 -8.00
C VAL A 77 42.68 10.37 -8.44
N THR A 78 43.73 11.13 -8.69
CA THR A 78 43.63 12.55 -9.07
C THR A 78 43.84 12.72 -10.56
N VAL A 79 42.88 13.36 -11.24
CA VAL A 79 42.97 13.75 -12.65
C VAL A 79 42.69 15.25 -12.77
N GLY A 80 43.71 15.99 -13.22
CA GLY A 80 43.69 17.45 -13.14
C GLY A 80 43.56 17.91 -11.69
N ASP A 81 42.53 18.71 -11.40
CA ASP A 81 42.25 19.27 -10.07
C ASP A 81 41.16 18.49 -9.31
N VAL A 82 40.70 17.34 -9.83
CA VAL A 82 39.64 16.53 -9.22
C VAL A 82 40.20 15.22 -8.69
N THR A 83 39.91 14.91 -7.42
CA THR A 83 40.21 13.61 -6.81
C THR A 83 38.96 12.74 -6.82
N TYR A 84 39.09 11.54 -7.36
CA TYR A 84 38.07 10.51 -7.44
C TYR A 84 38.38 9.38 -6.46
N GLN A 85 37.39 8.97 -5.68
CA GLN A 85 37.41 7.77 -4.84
C GLN A 85 36.95 6.57 -5.68
N VAL A 86 37.86 5.64 -5.95
CA VAL A 86 37.62 4.47 -6.78
C VAL A 86 37.74 3.19 -5.94
N PRO A 87 36.94 2.15 -6.23
CA PRO A 87 37.05 0.89 -5.53
C PRO A 87 38.28 0.09 -5.98
N VAL A 88 38.92 -0.56 -5.01
CA VAL A 88 39.86 -1.67 -5.22
C VAL A 88 39.27 -2.88 -4.53
N TYR A 89 38.73 -3.82 -5.31
CA TYR A 89 38.01 -4.98 -4.81
C TYR A 89 38.92 -6.08 -4.31
N GLU A 90 38.53 -6.69 -3.20
CA GLU A 90 39.03 -7.98 -2.72
C GLU A 90 38.14 -9.07 -3.31
N TYR A 91 38.52 -9.62 -4.45
CA TYR A 91 37.71 -10.61 -5.15
C TYR A 91 37.55 -11.89 -4.34
N ALA A 92 36.35 -12.46 -4.41
CA ALA A 92 36.06 -13.73 -3.77
C ALA A 92 36.90 -14.85 -4.40
N THR A 93 37.21 -15.90 -3.61
CA THR A 93 37.94 -17.06 -4.15
C THR A 93 37.17 -17.69 -5.31
N PRO A 94 37.84 -18.25 -6.32
CA PRO A 94 37.17 -18.92 -7.43
C PRO A 94 36.10 -19.90 -6.92
N GLY A 95 34.87 -19.78 -7.42
CA GLY A 95 33.73 -20.61 -7.00
C GLY A 95 32.79 -19.97 -5.97
N ALA A 96 33.15 -18.84 -5.36
CA ALA A 96 32.27 -18.13 -4.43
C ALA A 96 31.15 -17.39 -5.18
N VAL A 97 29.91 -17.81 -4.92
CA VAL A 97 28.67 -17.24 -5.49
C VAL A 97 27.61 -17.13 -4.39
N PRO A 98 26.66 -16.20 -4.51
CA PRO A 98 25.61 -16.05 -3.50
C PRO A 98 24.78 -17.32 -3.31
N ASN A 99 24.41 -17.57 -2.06
CA ASN A 99 23.50 -18.63 -1.67
C ASN A 99 22.57 -18.15 -0.54
N GLU A 100 21.74 -19.04 -0.01
CA GLU A 100 20.72 -18.70 0.98
C GLU A 100 21.23 -18.13 2.31
N ASN A 101 22.54 -18.21 2.58
CA ASN A 101 23.19 -17.64 3.76
C ASN A 101 24.00 -16.38 3.41
N THR A 102 23.93 -15.88 2.17
CA THR A 102 24.73 -14.74 1.70
C THR A 102 23.96 -13.44 1.83
N ASP A 103 24.57 -12.45 2.48
CA ASP A 103 24.14 -11.05 2.42
C ASP A 103 24.76 -10.39 1.17
N VAL A 104 23.91 -9.98 0.22
CA VAL A 104 24.33 -9.44 -1.08
C VAL A 104 24.26 -7.92 -1.09
N TYR A 105 25.35 -7.28 -1.49
CA TYR A 105 25.47 -5.82 -1.55
C TYR A 105 25.73 -5.33 -2.97
N PHE A 106 24.80 -4.55 -3.50
CA PHE A 106 25.03 -3.62 -4.61
C PHE A 106 25.33 -2.24 -4.01
N ASP A 107 26.50 -2.09 -3.38
CA ASP A 107 26.87 -0.88 -2.66
C ASP A 107 27.95 -0.10 -3.39
N PHE A 108 27.55 1.08 -3.87
CA PHE A 108 28.42 2.03 -4.57
C PHE A 108 28.40 3.40 -3.88
N SER A 109 27.91 3.47 -2.63
CA SER A 109 27.65 4.73 -1.93
C SER A 109 28.92 5.56 -1.73
N GLU A 110 30.03 4.90 -1.40
CA GLU A 110 31.32 5.53 -1.13
C GLU A 110 32.13 5.88 -2.39
N PHE A 111 31.71 5.41 -3.57
CA PHE A 111 32.47 5.66 -4.80
C PHE A 111 32.19 7.06 -5.33
N SER A 112 33.14 7.63 -6.07
CA SER A 112 32.89 8.85 -6.83
C SER A 112 31.98 8.59 -8.03
N ASN A 113 31.15 9.56 -8.38
CA ASN A 113 30.25 9.44 -9.54
C ASN A 113 31.02 9.43 -10.87
N GLY A 114 32.12 10.20 -10.94
CA GLY A 114 32.91 10.39 -12.14
C GLY A 114 32.14 10.99 -13.31
N ASN A 115 32.74 10.90 -14.49
CA ASN A 115 32.16 11.24 -15.79
C ASN A 115 32.78 10.38 -16.90
N SER A 116 32.19 10.38 -18.10
CA SER A 116 32.65 9.59 -19.26
C SER A 116 33.92 10.11 -19.94
N THR A 117 34.42 11.28 -19.54
CA THR A 117 35.64 11.87 -20.11
C THR A 117 36.87 11.40 -19.34
N ASP A 118 36.76 11.30 -18.01
CA ASP A 118 37.88 10.99 -17.12
C ASP A 118 37.99 9.51 -16.77
N GLY A 119 36.91 8.73 -16.96
CA GLY A 119 36.91 7.26 -16.86
C GLY A 119 36.57 6.65 -15.51
N TYR A 120 36.17 7.46 -14.52
CA TYR A 120 35.92 7.00 -13.14
C TYR A 120 34.44 6.77 -12.82
N ARG A 121 33.73 5.99 -13.64
CA ARG A 121 32.28 5.75 -13.50
C ARG A 121 32.00 4.47 -12.71
N HIS A 122 32.01 4.52 -11.38
CA HIS A 122 31.91 3.31 -10.53
C HIS A 122 30.53 3.10 -9.88
N LYS A 123 29.58 4.03 -10.01
CA LYS A 123 28.21 3.89 -9.49
C LYS A 123 27.25 3.17 -10.45
N ILE A 124 27.76 2.15 -11.17
CA ILE A 124 27.03 1.40 -12.19
C ILE A 124 26.90 -0.07 -11.76
N GLY A 125 25.74 -0.45 -11.24
CA GLY A 125 25.43 -1.86 -10.93
C GLY A 125 25.25 -2.74 -12.17
N GLY A 126 24.77 -2.18 -13.28
CA GLY A 126 24.64 -2.87 -14.58
C GLY A 126 23.42 -3.80 -14.66
N SER A 127 23.55 -4.87 -15.46
CA SER A 127 22.48 -5.86 -15.70
C SER A 127 22.80 -7.25 -15.12
N PRO A 128 22.68 -7.50 -13.81
CA PRO A 128 22.69 -8.86 -13.28
C PRO A 128 21.60 -9.71 -13.92
N GLN A 129 21.86 -10.99 -14.20
CA GLN A 129 20.91 -11.90 -14.84
C GLN A 129 20.88 -13.23 -14.12
N LEU A 130 19.69 -13.82 -13.95
CA LEU A 130 19.56 -15.16 -13.41
C LEU A 130 19.64 -16.20 -14.53
N SER A 131 20.38 -17.27 -14.27
CA SER A 131 20.48 -18.48 -15.11
C SER A 131 19.87 -19.72 -14.44
N SER A 132 19.44 -19.59 -13.19
CA SER A 132 18.79 -20.58 -12.34
C SER A 132 18.04 -19.85 -11.22
N ASP A 133 17.19 -20.56 -10.48
CA ASP A 133 16.54 -19.99 -9.30
C ASP A 133 17.58 -19.59 -8.26
N VAL A 134 17.43 -18.38 -7.71
CA VAL A 134 18.37 -17.81 -6.75
C VAL A 134 17.69 -17.61 -5.41
N THR A 135 18.33 -18.10 -4.36
CA THR A 135 17.99 -17.78 -2.98
C THR A 135 19.17 -17.11 -2.30
N VAL A 136 18.92 -15.97 -1.66
CA VAL A 136 19.91 -15.22 -0.87
C VAL A 136 19.32 -14.88 0.50
N LYS A 137 20.19 -14.53 1.45
CA LYS A 137 19.74 -14.14 2.78
C LYS A 137 19.11 -12.74 2.75
N SER A 138 19.86 -11.73 2.34
CA SER A 138 19.40 -10.35 2.21
C SER A 138 19.99 -9.69 0.96
N ILE A 139 19.35 -8.60 0.50
CA ILE A 139 19.88 -7.75 -0.58
C ILE A 139 19.89 -6.30 -0.10
N THR A 140 21.02 -5.63 -0.22
CA THR A 140 21.15 -4.18 -0.04
C THR A 140 21.58 -3.53 -1.34
N ILE A 141 20.83 -2.54 -1.79
CA ILE A 141 21.12 -1.73 -2.98
C ILE A 141 21.32 -0.29 -2.52
N SER A 142 22.54 0.23 -2.69
CA SER A 142 22.96 1.53 -2.18
C SER A 142 23.81 2.29 -3.19
N GLY A 143 23.53 3.57 -3.37
CA GLY A 143 24.43 4.47 -4.08
C GLY A 143 24.50 4.29 -5.61
N THR A 144 23.56 3.59 -6.24
CA THR A 144 23.47 3.55 -7.71
C THR A 144 23.04 4.92 -8.25
N ARG A 145 23.82 5.51 -9.19
CA ARG A 145 23.57 6.89 -9.64
C ARG A 145 23.73 7.22 -11.11
N ASP A 146 24.38 6.37 -11.86
CA ASP A 146 24.84 6.72 -13.21
C ASP A 146 24.04 6.02 -14.31
N ASN A 147 23.49 4.84 -14.02
CA ASN A 147 22.53 4.15 -14.88
C ASN A 147 21.67 3.18 -14.06
N TRP A 148 20.67 2.58 -14.69
CA TRP A 148 19.74 1.64 -14.08
C TRP A 148 20.48 0.42 -13.53
N LEU A 149 20.02 -0.09 -12.39
CA LEU A 149 20.31 -1.43 -11.92
C LEU A 149 19.18 -2.35 -12.36
N MET A 150 19.53 -3.39 -13.11
CA MET A 150 18.59 -4.22 -13.84
C MET A 150 18.77 -5.70 -13.46
N ILE A 151 18.18 -6.13 -12.34
CA ILE A 151 18.25 -7.55 -11.92
C ILE A 151 17.24 -8.34 -12.75
N LYS A 152 17.75 -9.02 -13.76
CA LYS A 152 16.97 -9.72 -14.78
C LYS A 152 16.68 -11.16 -14.37
N THR A 153 15.42 -11.51 -14.15
CA THR A 153 15.06 -12.87 -13.71
C THR A 153 15.10 -13.90 -14.82
N ASN A 154 14.94 -13.53 -16.10
CA ASN A 154 14.92 -14.46 -17.23
C ASN A 154 13.95 -15.68 -17.07
N GLY A 155 12.94 -15.57 -16.20
CA GLY A 155 12.02 -16.67 -15.89
C GLY A 155 12.45 -17.63 -14.78
N TYR A 156 13.47 -17.27 -14.00
CA TYR A 156 13.87 -17.95 -12.78
C TYR A 156 13.43 -17.16 -11.54
N ASP A 157 13.19 -17.86 -10.45
CA ASP A 157 12.70 -17.27 -9.21
C ASP A 157 13.84 -16.57 -8.45
N LEU A 158 13.50 -15.46 -7.80
CA LEU A 158 14.38 -14.77 -6.86
C LEU A 158 13.74 -14.79 -5.47
N THR A 159 14.44 -15.40 -4.52
CA THR A 159 14.05 -15.43 -3.11
C THR A 159 15.09 -14.71 -2.24
N VAL A 160 14.66 -13.66 -1.55
CA VAL A 160 15.40 -13.01 -0.47
C VAL A 160 14.76 -13.48 0.84
N LYS A 161 15.49 -14.20 1.69
CA LYS A 161 14.92 -14.82 2.91
C LYS A 161 14.54 -13.80 3.97
N GLU A 162 15.33 -12.74 4.09
CA GLU A 162 15.16 -11.65 5.04
C GLU A 162 14.78 -10.38 4.27
N ASP A 163 15.56 -9.31 4.42
CA ASP A 163 15.19 -7.97 3.99
C ASP A 163 15.79 -7.59 2.63
N LEU A 164 15.07 -6.71 1.93
CA LEU A 164 15.56 -5.96 0.77
C LEU A 164 15.65 -4.49 1.15
N ILE A 165 16.85 -3.91 1.11
CA ILE A 165 17.08 -2.50 1.43
C ILE A 165 17.40 -1.75 0.14
N TRP A 166 16.62 -0.72 -0.20
CA TRP A 166 16.86 0.15 -1.34
C TRP A 166 17.06 1.60 -0.86
N THR A 167 18.30 2.06 -0.90
CA THR A 167 18.75 3.32 -0.26
C THR A 167 19.67 4.13 -1.18
N ASP A 168 19.74 5.45 -0.94
CA ASP A 168 20.74 6.37 -1.51
C ASP A 168 20.93 6.33 -3.04
N THR A 169 19.92 5.85 -3.73
CA THR A 169 19.85 5.66 -5.18
C THR A 169 19.11 6.83 -5.82
N ASN A 170 19.51 7.25 -7.02
CA ASN A 170 18.80 8.28 -7.79
C ASN A 170 18.45 7.86 -9.23
N VAL A 171 18.44 6.56 -9.49
CA VAL A 171 18.13 5.93 -10.77
C VAL A 171 17.01 4.92 -10.61
N VAL A 172 16.43 4.50 -11.75
CA VAL A 172 15.52 3.35 -11.77
C VAL A 172 16.29 2.08 -11.37
N THR A 173 15.77 1.38 -10.38
CA THR A 173 16.18 -0.01 -10.09
C THR A 173 15.03 -0.91 -10.43
N TYR A 174 15.26 -1.99 -11.17
CA TYR A 174 14.24 -3.01 -11.33
C TYR A 174 14.75 -4.40 -10.98
N ILE A 175 13.83 -5.20 -10.44
CA ILE A 175 14.06 -6.58 -10.03
C ILE A 175 12.95 -7.42 -10.65
N GLY A 176 13.31 -8.31 -11.57
CA GLY A 176 12.39 -9.17 -12.30
C GLY A 176 11.64 -8.47 -13.43
N GLU A 177 11.42 -9.23 -14.51
CA GLU A 177 10.83 -8.75 -15.76
C GLU A 177 10.08 -9.84 -16.54
N SER A 178 9.99 -11.05 -15.97
CA SER A 178 9.43 -12.22 -16.62
C SER A 178 8.18 -12.71 -15.91
N SER A 179 7.11 -12.97 -16.67
CA SER A 179 5.88 -13.57 -16.15
C SER A 179 6.06 -15.02 -15.68
N LYS A 180 7.21 -15.63 -15.96
CA LYS A 180 7.56 -16.98 -15.52
C LYS A 180 8.30 -17.02 -14.18
N SER A 181 8.76 -15.88 -13.69
CA SER A 181 9.48 -15.78 -12.42
C SER A 181 8.57 -15.28 -11.30
N ASN A 182 8.78 -15.81 -10.10
CA ASN A 182 8.23 -15.35 -8.85
C ASN A 182 9.29 -14.56 -8.07
N LEU A 183 8.85 -13.52 -7.38
CA LEU A 183 9.72 -12.68 -6.55
C LEU A 183 9.29 -12.78 -5.10
N THR A 184 10.21 -13.20 -4.22
CA THR A 184 9.94 -13.35 -2.79
C THR A 184 10.91 -12.53 -1.94
N VAL A 185 10.39 -11.78 -0.97
CA VAL A 185 11.14 -11.15 0.12
C VAL A 185 10.50 -11.60 1.44
N GLY A 186 11.16 -12.49 2.17
CA GLY A 186 10.60 -13.06 3.40
C GLY A 186 10.39 -12.03 4.50
N GLY A 187 11.24 -11.00 4.55
CA GLY A 187 11.19 -9.88 5.47
C GLY A 187 10.62 -8.60 4.83
N THR A 188 11.21 -7.47 5.17
CA THR A 188 10.72 -6.13 4.80
C THR A 188 11.49 -5.56 3.61
N ILE A 189 10.77 -4.91 2.70
CA ILE A 189 11.36 -4.03 1.70
C ILE A 189 11.46 -2.62 2.29
N TYR A 190 12.67 -2.13 2.54
CA TYR A 190 12.93 -0.79 3.07
C TYR A 190 13.26 0.19 1.94
N LEU A 191 12.59 1.35 1.94
CA LEU A 191 12.73 2.40 0.93
C LEU A 191 13.31 3.69 1.54
N ARG A 192 14.48 4.13 1.06
CA ARG A 192 15.30 5.19 1.66
C ARG A 192 16.01 6.08 0.62
N THR A 193 15.32 6.57 -0.42
CA THR A 193 15.98 7.29 -1.54
C THR A 193 15.69 8.78 -1.69
N GLY A 194 14.70 9.31 -0.97
CA GLY A 194 14.38 10.74 -0.95
C GLY A 194 13.67 11.30 -2.20
N SER A 195 13.00 10.47 -3.02
CA SER A 195 12.24 10.95 -4.19
C SER A 195 11.06 10.05 -4.56
N THR A 196 9.96 10.64 -5.04
CA THR A 196 8.82 9.93 -5.66
C THR A 196 8.87 9.94 -7.19
N SER A 197 9.97 10.40 -7.80
CA SER A 197 10.15 10.44 -9.25
C SER A 197 10.05 9.05 -9.88
N ILE A 198 9.42 8.96 -11.05
CA ILE A 198 9.37 7.71 -11.83
C ILE A 198 10.74 7.29 -12.37
N TRP A 199 11.70 8.23 -12.37
CA TRP A 199 13.09 8.00 -12.75
C TRP A 199 13.98 7.64 -11.56
N ASN A 200 13.43 7.69 -10.34
CA ASN A 200 14.07 7.23 -9.10
C ASN A 200 13.07 6.36 -8.33
N CYS A 201 12.85 5.14 -8.82
CA CYS A 201 11.90 4.21 -8.23
C CYS A 201 12.46 2.78 -8.22
N LEU A 202 11.99 2.00 -7.24
CA LEU A 202 12.15 0.55 -7.23
C LEU A 202 10.98 -0.09 -8.00
N ARG A 203 11.28 -0.74 -9.11
CA ARG A 203 10.30 -1.51 -9.90
C ARG A 203 10.44 -2.99 -9.57
N PHE A 204 9.57 -3.49 -8.70
CA PHE A 204 9.53 -4.89 -8.33
C PHE A 204 8.58 -5.64 -9.29
N GLY A 205 9.16 -6.44 -10.18
CA GLY A 205 8.50 -7.16 -11.28
C GLY A 205 8.57 -6.46 -12.65
N TYR A 206 8.93 -5.18 -12.71
CA TYR A 206 9.10 -4.37 -13.94
C TYR A 206 8.01 -4.52 -15.03
N ASN A 207 8.16 -5.49 -15.93
CA ASN A 207 7.22 -5.78 -17.03
C ASN A 207 6.13 -6.78 -16.64
N GLY A 208 6.13 -7.23 -15.38
CA GLY A 208 5.19 -8.18 -14.81
C GLY A 208 5.87 -9.48 -14.39
N ALA A 209 6.03 -9.68 -13.09
CA ALA A 209 6.38 -10.98 -12.51
C ALA A 209 5.16 -11.91 -12.49
N GLY A 210 5.37 -13.23 -12.43
CA GLY A 210 4.29 -14.20 -12.26
C GLY A 210 3.58 -14.02 -10.93
N SER A 211 4.34 -13.86 -9.84
CA SER A 211 3.83 -13.47 -8.52
C SER A 211 4.86 -12.65 -7.74
N ILE A 212 4.37 -11.92 -6.74
CA ILE A 212 5.16 -11.15 -5.78
C ILE A 212 4.71 -11.56 -4.37
N ASP A 213 5.64 -11.88 -3.49
CA ASP A 213 5.39 -12.12 -2.08
C ASP A 213 6.42 -11.39 -1.21
N ALA A 214 5.96 -10.49 -0.35
CA ALA A 214 6.81 -9.73 0.56
C ALA A 214 6.28 -9.80 1.99
N GLY A 215 7.18 -9.85 2.99
CA GLY A 215 6.79 -9.78 4.39
C GLY A 215 6.15 -8.44 4.75
N ALA A 216 6.79 -7.32 4.43
CA ALA A 216 6.26 -5.97 4.61
C ALA A 216 6.91 -4.97 3.65
N ILE A 217 6.37 -3.76 3.55
CA ILE A 217 7.02 -2.63 2.86
C ILE A 217 7.06 -1.45 3.84
N LYS A 218 8.23 -0.81 3.98
CA LYS A 218 8.40 0.34 4.86
C LYS A 218 9.09 1.49 4.15
N PHE A 219 8.42 2.64 4.14
CA PHE A 219 9.00 3.90 3.71
C PHE A 219 9.67 4.57 4.89
N GLU A 220 10.99 4.78 4.78
CA GLU A 220 11.77 5.53 5.79
C GLU A 220 12.28 6.86 5.25
N GLN A 221 11.94 7.17 3.99
CA GLN A 221 12.08 8.48 3.35
C GLN A 221 10.99 8.64 2.27
N GLN A 222 10.93 9.83 1.66
CA GLN A 222 10.19 10.03 0.41
C GLN A 222 10.73 9.02 -0.62
N SER A 223 9.90 8.13 -1.15
CA SER A 223 10.35 7.04 -2.04
C SER A 223 9.21 6.53 -2.90
N ARG A 224 9.52 5.88 -4.02
CA ARG A 224 8.52 5.23 -4.88
C ARG A 224 8.87 3.77 -5.13
N ILE A 225 7.90 2.90 -4.93
CA ILE A 225 7.94 1.49 -5.34
C ILE A 225 6.78 1.19 -6.28
N GLN A 226 7.04 0.37 -7.28
CA GLN A 226 6.02 -0.17 -8.19
C GLN A 226 6.01 -1.68 -8.04
N LEU A 227 4.84 -2.26 -7.75
CA LEU A 227 4.62 -3.69 -7.78
C LEU A 227 3.95 -4.04 -9.10
N ALA A 228 4.61 -4.83 -9.95
CA ALA A 228 4.11 -5.17 -11.28
C ALA A 228 4.01 -6.67 -11.45
N THR A 229 2.80 -7.16 -11.66
CA THR A 229 2.54 -8.56 -12.01
C THR A 229 2.12 -8.70 -13.48
N SER A 230 2.25 -9.89 -14.05
CA SER A 230 1.90 -10.16 -15.44
C SER A 230 0.40 -10.24 -15.70
N GLY A 231 -0.44 -10.08 -14.67
CA GLY A 231 -1.89 -9.98 -14.82
C GLY A 231 -2.61 -11.27 -15.21
N ALA A 232 -2.21 -12.41 -14.63
CA ALA A 232 -2.99 -13.65 -14.76
C ALA A 232 -4.39 -13.48 -14.17
N ALA A 233 -5.42 -14.14 -14.70
CA ALA A 233 -6.76 -14.08 -14.11
C ALA A 233 -6.73 -14.68 -12.70
N THR A 234 -6.94 -13.85 -11.70
CA THR A 234 -7.05 -14.26 -10.29
C THR A 234 -8.24 -13.58 -9.64
N THR A 235 -8.35 -13.72 -8.32
CA THR A 235 -9.40 -13.12 -7.50
C THR A 235 -8.76 -12.47 -6.28
N PHE A 236 -9.53 -11.66 -5.56
CA PHE A 236 -9.07 -11.09 -4.29
C PHE A 236 -8.73 -12.17 -3.23
N GLU A 237 -9.25 -13.40 -3.37
CA GLU A 237 -8.92 -14.56 -2.52
C GLU A 237 -7.56 -15.19 -2.87
N ASN A 238 -7.08 -14.99 -4.11
CA ASN A 238 -5.82 -15.54 -4.60
C ASN A 238 -5.00 -14.46 -5.33
N PRO A 239 -4.63 -13.37 -4.64
CA PRO A 239 -3.94 -12.24 -5.24
C PRO A 239 -2.57 -12.63 -5.83
N GLN A 240 -2.17 -12.00 -6.94
CA GLN A 240 -0.85 -12.26 -7.55
C GLN A 240 0.29 -11.60 -6.77
N ALA A 241 0.00 -10.50 -6.09
CA ALA A 241 0.96 -9.79 -5.25
C ALA A 241 0.46 -9.76 -3.81
N ILE A 242 1.29 -10.24 -2.88
CA ILE A 242 1.00 -10.30 -1.45
C ILE A 242 2.09 -9.55 -0.70
N VAL A 243 1.68 -8.56 0.09
CA VAL A 243 2.48 -7.99 1.18
C VAL A 243 1.81 -8.46 2.46
N ARG A 244 2.42 -9.44 3.14
CA ARG A 244 1.78 -10.16 4.26
C ARG A 244 1.46 -9.24 5.45
N GLY A 245 2.34 -8.28 5.70
CA GLY A 245 2.23 -7.26 6.73
C GLY A 245 1.84 -5.89 6.18
N LEU A 246 2.13 -4.85 6.95
CA LEU A 246 1.79 -3.48 6.58
C LEU A 246 2.62 -2.99 5.38
N VAL A 247 1.98 -2.18 4.56
CA VAL A 247 2.67 -1.12 3.82
C VAL A 247 2.66 0.12 4.70
N ASP A 248 3.78 0.39 5.37
CA ASP A 248 3.91 1.50 6.29
C ASP A 248 4.65 2.67 5.63
N PHE A 249 3.91 3.73 5.35
CA PHE A 249 4.44 5.02 4.89
C PHE A 249 5.07 5.81 6.05
N SER A 250 4.86 5.37 7.30
CA SER A 250 5.27 6.00 8.56
C SER A 250 4.82 7.49 8.63
N GLY A 251 5.63 8.41 8.11
CA GLY A 251 5.35 9.85 8.02
C GLY A 251 5.85 10.50 6.73
N TYR A 252 6.14 9.72 5.68
CA TYR A 252 6.78 10.20 4.47
C TYR A 252 5.80 10.34 3.30
N ASP A 253 6.12 11.23 2.37
CA ASP A 253 5.49 11.33 1.04
C ASP A 253 5.94 10.14 0.18
N GLY A 254 5.53 8.94 0.55
CA GLY A 254 5.83 7.73 -0.19
C GLY A 254 4.80 7.49 -1.29
N ARG A 255 5.21 6.75 -2.33
CA ARG A 255 4.31 6.29 -3.39
C ARG A 255 4.41 4.78 -3.61
N LEU A 256 3.28 4.10 -3.50
CA LEU A 256 3.09 2.72 -3.93
C LEU A 256 2.27 2.70 -5.22
N ASP A 257 2.85 2.18 -6.30
CA ASP A 257 2.12 1.91 -7.54
C ASP A 257 1.71 0.43 -7.64
N LEU A 258 0.41 0.20 -7.85
CA LEU A 258 -0.22 -1.08 -8.13
C LEU A 258 -0.29 -1.26 -9.65
N GLY A 259 0.54 -2.15 -10.17
CA GLY A 259 0.68 -2.35 -11.61
C GLY A 259 1.50 -1.25 -12.30
N ARG A 260 2.01 -1.60 -13.49
CA ARG A 260 2.82 -0.70 -14.32
C ARG A 260 2.43 -0.70 -15.79
N LYS A 261 2.03 -1.83 -16.35
CA LYS A 261 1.60 -1.95 -17.75
C LYS A 261 0.12 -2.30 -17.79
N GLY A 262 -0.61 -1.64 -18.69
CA GLY A 262 -2.01 -1.97 -18.94
C GLY A 262 -2.18 -3.43 -19.31
N ASN A 263 -3.26 -4.02 -18.84
CA ASN A 263 -3.61 -5.40 -19.11
C ASN A 263 -5.14 -5.54 -19.18
N SER A 264 -5.63 -6.51 -19.94
CA SER A 264 -7.08 -6.72 -20.09
C SER A 264 -7.73 -7.35 -18.85
N ALA A 265 -6.94 -7.84 -17.91
CA ALA A 265 -7.40 -8.57 -16.73
C ALA A 265 -7.20 -7.72 -15.48
N GLU A 266 -8.13 -7.79 -14.54
CA GLU A 266 -7.95 -7.18 -13.23
C GLU A 266 -6.80 -7.84 -12.45
N GLN A 267 -6.00 -7.02 -11.78
CA GLN A 267 -4.85 -7.45 -10.98
C GLN A 267 -5.13 -7.23 -9.50
N PHE A 268 -4.79 -8.18 -8.65
CA PHE A 268 -5.10 -8.15 -7.23
C PHE A 268 -3.80 -8.04 -6.42
N TYR A 269 -3.74 -7.00 -5.59
CA TYR A 269 -2.61 -6.65 -4.74
C TYR A 269 -3.08 -6.65 -3.29
N SER A 270 -2.74 -7.70 -2.55
CA SER A 270 -3.09 -7.81 -1.13
C SER A 270 -2.00 -7.23 -0.25
N VAL A 271 -2.44 -6.48 0.76
CA VAL A 271 -1.57 -5.91 1.80
C VAL A 271 -2.18 -6.23 3.17
N GLY A 272 -1.33 -6.51 4.16
CA GLY A 272 -1.74 -6.67 5.57
C GLY A 272 -2.18 -5.37 6.25
N GLY A 273 -2.42 -4.31 5.48
CA GLY A 273 -2.89 -2.99 5.91
C GLY A 273 -2.05 -1.85 5.33
N LEU A 274 -2.65 -0.66 5.27
CA LEU A 274 -1.97 0.59 4.95
C LEU A 274 -1.83 1.44 6.21
N SER A 275 -0.62 1.90 6.49
CA SER A 275 -0.31 2.76 7.62
C SER A 275 0.45 4.01 7.16
N GLY A 276 0.16 5.17 7.74
CA GLY A 276 0.97 6.36 7.54
C GLY A 276 0.24 7.65 7.83
N SER A 277 0.95 8.62 8.40
CA SER A 277 0.40 9.89 8.89
C SER A 277 0.51 11.07 7.91
N ASN A 278 1.21 10.90 6.79
CA ASN A 278 1.46 11.98 5.84
C ASN A 278 0.39 12.00 4.74
N SER A 279 -0.33 13.12 4.60
CA SER A 279 -1.41 13.26 3.61
C SER A 279 -0.92 13.33 2.15
N ALA A 280 0.37 13.59 1.92
CA ALA A 280 0.96 13.55 0.57
C ALA A 280 1.21 12.10 0.08
N ALA A 281 1.32 11.15 1.01
CA ALA A 281 1.54 9.74 0.67
C ALA A 281 0.43 9.22 -0.24
N THR A 282 0.80 8.42 -1.24
CA THR A 282 -0.11 8.00 -2.31
C THR A 282 -0.03 6.51 -2.59
N VAL A 283 -1.18 5.86 -2.65
CA VAL A 283 -1.37 4.55 -3.30
C VAL A 283 -2.11 4.78 -4.61
N SER A 284 -1.56 4.33 -5.72
CA SER A 284 -2.11 4.57 -7.06
C SER A 284 -1.75 3.44 -8.02
N THR A 285 -2.18 3.52 -9.28
CA THR A 285 -1.56 2.76 -10.38
C THR A 285 -0.27 3.43 -10.88
N GLY A 286 0.50 2.68 -11.67
CA GLY A 286 1.60 3.21 -12.47
C GLY A 286 1.16 4.37 -13.38
N ALA A 287 2.07 5.32 -13.57
CA ALA A 287 1.80 6.59 -14.27
C ALA A 287 2.87 6.89 -15.34
N GLU A 288 3.26 5.88 -16.13
CA GLU A 288 4.09 6.05 -17.33
C GLU A 288 3.19 6.28 -18.56
N ASP A 289 3.74 6.84 -19.63
CA ASP A 289 3.08 7.01 -20.94
C ASP A 289 2.54 5.69 -21.52
N THR A 290 3.01 4.55 -21.01
CA THR A 290 2.59 3.21 -21.44
C THR A 290 1.73 2.48 -20.40
N SER A 291 1.37 3.17 -19.31
CA SER A 291 0.55 2.68 -18.21
C SER A 291 -0.91 3.09 -18.41
N THR A 292 -1.54 2.68 -19.52
CA THR A 292 -2.96 2.94 -19.78
C THR A 292 -3.75 1.64 -19.79
N GLY A 293 -4.96 1.61 -19.22
CA GLY A 293 -5.79 0.42 -19.10
C GLY A 293 -5.41 -0.49 -17.93
N ILE A 294 -4.73 0.01 -16.89
CA ILE A 294 -4.47 -0.76 -15.67
C ILE A 294 -5.76 -0.83 -14.85
N ASN A 295 -6.20 -2.04 -14.52
CA ASN A 295 -7.27 -2.29 -13.56
C ASN A 295 -6.70 -3.04 -12.35
N SER A 296 -6.44 -2.33 -11.26
CA SER A 296 -5.83 -2.88 -10.05
C SER A 296 -6.80 -2.85 -8.87
N THR A 297 -6.78 -3.91 -8.09
CA THR A 297 -7.59 -4.06 -6.88
C THR A 297 -6.69 -4.18 -5.68
N LEU A 298 -6.76 -3.17 -4.81
CA LEU A 298 -6.12 -3.16 -3.50
C LEU A 298 -6.96 -4.01 -2.54
N VAL A 299 -6.41 -5.13 -2.08
CA VAL A 299 -7.04 -6.01 -1.11
C VAL A 299 -6.45 -5.75 0.27
N LEU A 300 -7.23 -5.13 1.14
CA LEU A 300 -6.88 -4.82 2.52
C LEU A 300 -7.16 -6.07 3.37
N ALA A 301 -6.11 -6.78 3.78
CA ALA A 301 -6.15 -8.03 4.52
C ALA A 301 -5.64 -7.88 5.96
N ASN A 302 -5.76 -6.70 6.54
CA ASN A 302 -5.19 -6.39 7.84
C ASN A 302 -5.83 -7.21 8.98
N SER A 303 -4.96 -7.73 9.84
CA SER A 303 -5.31 -8.48 11.06
C SER A 303 -5.27 -7.63 12.33
N ALA A 304 -4.79 -6.39 12.21
CA ALA A 304 -4.81 -5.37 13.24
C ALA A 304 -5.31 -4.04 12.63
N ASP A 305 -5.79 -3.14 13.48
CA ASP A 305 -6.27 -1.85 13.03
C ASP A 305 -5.13 -1.04 12.37
N ALA A 306 -5.42 -0.40 11.25
CA ALA A 306 -4.45 0.37 10.49
C ALA A 306 -5.08 1.67 9.99
N THR A 307 -4.31 2.76 10.00
CA THR A 307 -4.76 4.08 9.56
C THR A 307 -3.80 4.68 8.54
N PHE A 308 -4.36 5.06 7.40
CA PHE A 308 -3.65 5.75 6.34
C PHE A 308 -4.28 7.13 6.12
N THR A 309 -3.46 8.17 6.30
CA THR A 309 -3.83 9.59 6.10
C THR A 309 -3.50 10.07 4.69
N GLY A 310 -2.66 9.34 3.97
CA GLY A 310 -2.46 9.53 2.54
C GLY A 310 -3.71 9.14 1.74
N LYS A 311 -3.62 9.26 0.41
CA LYS A 311 -4.75 8.99 -0.48
C LYS A 311 -4.57 7.73 -1.32
N VAL A 312 -5.67 7.03 -1.54
CA VAL A 312 -5.83 6.04 -2.60
C VAL A 312 -6.45 6.74 -3.82
N THR A 313 -5.85 6.58 -4.99
CA THR A 313 -6.30 7.21 -6.25
C THR A 313 -5.92 6.36 -7.46
N ASN A 314 -6.22 6.80 -8.67
CA ASN A 314 -5.73 6.21 -9.92
C ASN A 314 -5.00 7.26 -10.76
N ALA A 315 -3.93 6.85 -11.45
CA ALA A 315 -3.23 7.77 -12.34
C ALA A 315 -4.05 8.01 -13.62
N LEU A 316 -4.38 9.27 -13.89
CA LEU A 316 -5.15 9.72 -15.07
C LEU A 316 -4.31 10.47 -16.10
N VAL A 317 -3.12 10.89 -15.68
CA VAL A 317 -2.13 11.54 -16.52
C VAL A 317 -0.79 10.89 -16.23
N SER A 318 -0.02 10.61 -17.27
CA SER A 318 1.34 10.14 -17.10
C SER A 318 2.21 11.20 -16.40
N THR A 319 3.17 10.75 -15.62
CA THR A 319 4.09 11.60 -14.84
C THR A 319 5.51 11.58 -15.40
N ASP A 320 5.70 10.93 -16.55
CA ASP A 320 6.87 11.02 -17.39
C ASP A 320 6.72 12.16 -18.41
N GLN A 321 7.49 12.11 -19.50
CA GLN A 321 7.82 13.29 -20.30
C GLN A 321 6.62 13.97 -20.96
N ASN A 322 5.61 13.19 -21.38
CA ASN A 322 4.60 13.69 -22.31
C ASN A 322 3.26 14.07 -21.63
N SER A 323 3.10 13.82 -20.33
CA SER A 323 1.88 14.14 -19.56
C SER A 323 0.59 13.75 -20.32
N ILE A 324 0.57 12.54 -20.88
CA ILE A 324 -0.54 12.07 -21.70
C ILE A 324 -1.67 11.58 -20.81
N ALA A 325 -2.91 11.67 -21.32
CA ALA A 325 -4.04 11.03 -20.68
C ALA A 325 -3.86 9.51 -20.66
N ILE A 326 -4.05 8.92 -19.48
CA ILE A 326 -4.06 7.47 -19.26
C ILE A 326 -5.37 7.11 -18.54
N ASP A 327 -5.88 5.91 -18.78
CA ASP A 327 -7.15 5.47 -18.21
C ASP A 327 -6.91 4.26 -17.31
N ASN A 328 -6.70 4.52 -16.03
CA ASN A 328 -6.44 3.49 -15.04
C ASN A 328 -7.48 3.52 -13.93
N THR A 329 -7.67 2.38 -13.30
CA THR A 329 -8.64 2.18 -12.22
C THR A 329 -7.98 1.51 -11.03
N VAL A 330 -8.25 2.04 -9.83
CA VAL A 330 -8.03 1.34 -8.56
C VAL A 330 -9.39 0.99 -7.97
N ASN A 331 -9.58 -0.28 -7.65
CA ASN A 331 -10.67 -0.78 -6.81
C ASN A 331 -10.13 -1.10 -5.41
N VAL A 332 -11.04 -1.20 -4.44
CA VAL A 332 -10.69 -1.53 -3.06
C VAL A 332 -11.55 -2.69 -2.57
N VAL A 333 -10.92 -3.68 -1.95
CA VAL A 333 -11.59 -4.79 -1.26
C VAL A 333 -11.12 -4.82 0.19
N MET A 334 -12.05 -4.79 1.13
CA MET A 334 -11.77 -5.11 2.53
C MET A 334 -12.02 -6.60 2.76
N ASN A 335 -10.95 -7.34 3.04
CA ASN A 335 -10.98 -8.78 3.32
C ASN A 335 -10.13 -9.16 4.56
N GLY A 336 -9.84 -8.18 5.41
CA GLY A 336 -9.15 -8.37 6.69
C GLY A 336 -10.13 -8.63 7.84
N SER A 337 -9.61 -8.91 9.03
CA SER A 337 -10.45 -9.09 10.23
C SER A 337 -10.56 -7.83 11.09
N ALA A 338 -9.68 -6.86 10.89
CA ALA A 338 -9.59 -5.63 11.68
C ALA A 338 -10.11 -4.41 10.91
N THR A 339 -9.83 -3.21 11.40
CA THR A 339 -10.26 -1.95 10.80
C THR A 339 -9.17 -1.38 9.90
N GLN A 340 -9.48 -1.11 8.63
CA GLN A 340 -8.67 -0.21 7.83
C GLN A 340 -9.35 1.16 7.77
N THR A 341 -8.62 2.19 8.17
CA THR A 341 -9.03 3.58 8.03
C THR A 341 -8.28 4.23 6.88
N LEU A 342 -9.01 4.70 5.86
CA LEU A 342 -8.52 5.50 4.74
C LEU A 342 -9.01 6.94 4.95
N SER A 343 -8.27 7.69 5.77
CA SER A 343 -8.62 9.03 6.22
C SER A 343 -8.14 10.17 5.29
N GLY A 344 -7.40 9.87 4.22
CA GLY A 344 -7.00 10.87 3.22
C GLY A 344 -8.13 11.32 2.31
N ASP A 345 -7.81 12.21 1.36
CA ASP A 345 -8.75 12.62 0.30
C ASP A 345 -8.71 11.56 -0.81
N ASN A 346 -9.40 10.44 -0.60
CA ASN A 346 -9.39 9.34 -1.56
C ASN A 346 -10.21 9.69 -2.80
N ASP A 347 -9.64 9.43 -3.98
CA ASP A 347 -10.21 9.79 -5.28
C ASP A 347 -9.84 8.71 -6.32
N PHE A 348 -10.35 7.51 -6.09
CA PHE A 348 -10.27 6.40 -7.04
C PHE A 348 -11.63 6.15 -7.67
N ARG A 349 -11.66 5.71 -8.92
CA ARG A 349 -12.89 5.54 -9.72
C ARG A 349 -13.49 4.13 -9.64
N GLY A 350 -12.73 3.17 -9.14
CA GLY A 350 -13.13 1.77 -9.07
C GLY A 350 -14.17 1.48 -8.01
N TYR A 351 -14.55 0.21 -7.94
CA TYR A 351 -15.53 -0.27 -6.97
C TYR A 351 -14.93 -0.40 -5.56
N VAL A 352 -15.81 -0.50 -4.56
CA VAL A 352 -15.47 -0.89 -3.19
C VAL A 352 -16.26 -2.13 -2.81
N THR A 353 -15.60 -3.17 -2.31
CA THR A 353 -16.26 -4.37 -1.77
C THR A 353 -15.84 -4.64 -0.34
N ILE A 354 -16.80 -4.86 0.55
CA ILE A 354 -16.56 -5.27 1.93
C ILE A 354 -16.96 -6.74 2.07
N GLN A 355 -15.96 -7.60 2.24
CA GLN A 355 -16.17 -9.03 2.51
C GLN A 355 -16.15 -9.32 4.01
N SER A 356 -15.20 -8.71 4.72
CA SER A 356 -14.97 -8.91 6.15
C SER A 356 -14.32 -7.66 6.78
N GLY A 357 -14.12 -7.67 8.10
CA GLY A 357 -13.46 -6.56 8.82
C GLY A 357 -14.28 -5.27 8.81
N THR A 358 -13.60 -4.13 8.97
CA THR A 358 -14.21 -2.80 8.88
C THR A 358 -13.40 -1.91 7.94
N LEU A 359 -14.07 -1.24 6.99
CA LEU A 359 -13.46 -0.17 6.19
C LEU A 359 -14.08 1.16 6.56
N LEU A 360 -13.22 2.10 6.97
CA LEU A 360 -13.60 3.51 7.16
C LEU A 360 -12.98 4.34 6.04
N LEU A 361 -13.80 5.10 5.31
CA LEU A 361 -13.37 5.78 4.10
C LEU A 361 -13.82 7.24 4.08
N ARG A 362 -12.88 8.14 3.78
CA ARG A 362 -13.18 9.51 3.37
C ARG A 362 -13.03 9.67 1.85
N THR A 363 -14.03 10.25 1.20
CA THR A 363 -13.96 10.59 -0.23
C THR A 363 -13.54 12.05 -0.42
N ALA A 364 -12.64 12.33 -1.36
CA ALA A 364 -12.23 13.68 -1.71
C ALA A 364 -13.42 14.55 -2.15
N SER A 365 -13.35 15.85 -1.91
CA SER A 365 -14.40 16.78 -2.33
C SER A 365 -14.63 16.73 -3.84
N GLY A 366 -15.88 16.50 -4.25
CA GLY A 366 -16.29 16.37 -5.66
C GLY A 366 -15.95 15.03 -6.32
N ALA A 367 -15.32 14.09 -5.59
CA ALA A 367 -15.08 12.74 -6.07
C ALA A 367 -16.27 11.81 -5.76
N SER A 368 -16.36 10.72 -6.52
CA SER A 368 -17.26 9.59 -6.26
C SER A 368 -16.56 8.32 -6.72
N HIS A 369 -16.68 7.28 -5.91
CA HIS A 369 -16.21 5.94 -6.26
C HIS A 369 -17.28 5.21 -7.09
N GLY A 370 -16.93 4.03 -7.61
CA GLY A 370 -17.87 3.13 -8.27
C GLY A 370 -18.88 2.50 -7.30
N LYS A 371 -19.37 1.29 -7.62
CA LYS A 371 -20.33 0.58 -6.76
C LYS A 371 -19.70 0.21 -5.41
N LEU A 372 -20.41 0.49 -4.32
CA LEU A 372 -20.16 -0.10 -3.00
C LEU A 372 -20.92 -1.43 -2.87
N THR A 373 -20.24 -2.52 -2.51
CA THR A 373 -20.87 -3.82 -2.26
C THR A 373 -20.53 -4.32 -0.86
N LEU A 374 -21.55 -4.53 -0.02
CA LEU A 374 -21.38 -5.11 1.30
C LEU A 374 -21.85 -6.58 1.27
N ASN A 375 -20.91 -7.51 1.33
CA ASN A 375 -21.19 -8.94 1.45
C ASN A 375 -21.10 -9.41 2.90
N GLY A 376 -20.35 -8.68 3.71
CA GLY A 376 -20.13 -8.89 5.14
C GLY A 376 -19.38 -7.71 5.74
N GLY A 377 -18.75 -7.92 6.89
CA GLY A 377 -17.96 -6.88 7.57
C GLY A 377 -18.78 -5.62 7.90
N LYS A 378 -18.07 -4.49 8.00
CA LYS A 378 -18.65 -3.18 8.28
C LYS A 378 -18.08 -2.10 7.37
N PHE A 379 -18.90 -1.14 6.99
CA PHE A 379 -18.49 0.07 6.28
C PHE A 379 -18.86 1.32 7.08
N GLY A 380 -17.99 2.33 7.07
CA GLY A 380 -18.27 3.65 7.61
C GLY A 380 -17.65 4.75 6.75
N ALA A 381 -18.32 5.91 6.70
CA ALA A 381 -17.71 7.12 6.20
C ALA A 381 -16.74 7.69 7.26
N ILE A 382 -15.83 8.58 6.83
CA ILE A 382 -15.13 9.53 7.70
C ILE A 382 -15.32 10.90 7.07
N GLY A 383 -16.05 11.80 7.73
CA GLY A 383 -16.59 13.02 7.15
C GLY A 383 -17.65 12.75 6.08
N ASN A 384 -17.24 12.18 4.95
CA ASN A 384 -18.12 11.83 3.83
C ASN A 384 -17.60 10.61 3.07
N ALA A 385 -18.51 9.83 2.49
CA ALA A 385 -18.18 8.82 1.49
C ALA A 385 -19.18 8.88 0.32
N ALA A 386 -18.71 8.81 -0.93
CA ALA A 386 -19.57 8.93 -2.10
C ALA A 386 -19.37 7.80 -3.11
N PHE A 387 -20.47 7.23 -3.60
CA PHE A 387 -20.52 6.09 -4.51
C PHE A 387 -21.52 6.29 -5.63
N SER A 388 -21.29 5.66 -6.79
CA SER A 388 -22.23 5.71 -7.92
C SER A 388 -23.50 4.87 -7.67
N SER A 389 -23.38 3.82 -6.87
CA SER A 389 -24.46 2.92 -6.46
C SER A 389 -24.00 2.09 -5.26
N ALA A 390 -24.94 1.46 -4.57
CA ALA A 390 -24.62 0.56 -3.48
C ALA A 390 -25.50 -0.69 -3.49
N GLU A 391 -24.94 -1.81 -3.04
CA GLU A 391 -25.67 -3.06 -2.84
C GLU A 391 -25.31 -3.67 -1.49
N TRP A 392 -26.32 -4.02 -0.72
CA TRP A 392 -26.18 -4.73 0.54
C TRP A 392 -26.66 -6.18 0.39
N ASN A 393 -25.71 -7.10 0.48
CA ASN A 393 -25.93 -8.54 0.55
C ASN A 393 -25.82 -9.06 2.01
N GLY A 394 -25.06 -8.35 2.87
CA GLY A 394 -24.85 -8.67 4.28
C GLY A 394 -23.86 -7.72 4.96
N GLY A 395 -23.70 -7.82 6.28
CA GLY A 395 -22.81 -6.96 7.07
C GLY A 395 -23.51 -5.73 7.68
N ALA A 396 -22.73 -4.77 8.13
CA ALA A 396 -23.21 -3.56 8.82
C ALA A 396 -22.72 -2.27 8.16
N ILE A 397 -23.47 -1.19 8.37
CA ILE A 397 -22.98 0.18 8.21
C ILE A 397 -22.73 0.72 9.62
N GLY A 398 -21.79 1.64 9.80
CA GLY A 398 -21.54 2.17 11.14
C GLY A 398 -21.12 3.63 11.21
N PHE A 399 -21.35 4.19 12.39
CA PHE A 399 -20.97 5.50 12.86
C PHE A 399 -19.69 5.37 13.67
N PHE A 400 -18.55 5.65 13.05
CA PHE A 400 -17.26 5.39 13.68
C PHE A 400 -16.54 6.65 14.17
N ASN A 401 -17.13 7.83 13.97
CA ASN A 401 -16.62 9.08 14.52
C ASN A 401 -17.14 9.29 15.95
N THR A 402 -16.23 9.25 16.93
CA THR A 402 -16.58 9.25 18.35
C THR A 402 -16.21 10.53 19.12
N ASP A 403 -15.56 11.52 18.50
CA ASP A 403 -15.04 12.68 19.27
C ASP A 403 -15.58 14.06 18.80
N GLU A 404 -15.69 14.32 17.48
CA GLU A 404 -16.17 15.63 16.98
C GLU A 404 -17.65 15.62 16.58
N ALA A 405 -18.19 14.48 16.12
CA ALA A 405 -19.59 14.37 15.70
C ALA A 405 -20.59 14.50 16.86
N ILE A 406 -20.24 13.97 18.04
CA ILE A 406 -21.03 14.16 19.28
C ILE A 406 -21.02 15.65 19.70
N ALA A 407 -19.92 16.38 19.43
CA ALA A 407 -19.78 17.79 19.77
C ALA A 407 -20.45 18.76 18.77
N ILE A 408 -20.70 18.34 17.52
CA ILE A 408 -21.15 19.23 16.43
C ILE A 408 -22.51 18.80 15.81
N MET A 409 -23.11 17.69 16.23
CA MET A 409 -24.46 17.24 15.81
C MET A 409 -24.63 16.97 14.30
N THR A 410 -23.54 16.71 13.55
CA THR A 410 -23.61 16.35 12.12
C THR A 410 -23.06 14.94 11.91
N PRO A 411 -23.92 13.91 11.75
CA PRO A 411 -23.46 12.56 11.40
C PRO A 411 -22.69 12.56 10.08
N GLU A 412 -21.76 11.62 9.95
CA GLU A 412 -21.06 11.40 8.69
C GLU A 412 -22.00 10.70 7.71
N THR A 413 -22.17 11.29 6.53
CA THR A 413 -23.16 10.82 5.56
C THR A 413 -22.51 9.98 4.46
N ILE A 414 -23.18 8.87 4.12
CA ILE A 414 -22.88 8.07 2.93
C ILE A 414 -23.77 8.56 1.78
N THR A 415 -23.15 9.05 0.71
CA THR A 415 -23.86 9.50 -0.49
C THR A 415 -23.80 8.43 -1.57
N ILE A 416 -24.96 8.08 -2.12
CA ILE A 416 -25.14 7.10 -3.18
C ILE A 416 -25.84 7.83 -4.33
N ASN A 417 -25.08 8.23 -5.35
CA ASN A 417 -25.56 9.02 -6.50
C ASN A 417 -26.45 8.23 -7.48
N GLY A 418 -27.03 7.12 -7.02
CA GLY A 418 -27.75 6.17 -7.84
C GLY A 418 -28.55 5.23 -6.95
N GLU A 419 -28.73 3.99 -7.39
CA GLU A 419 -29.50 3.00 -6.64
C GLU A 419 -28.75 2.49 -5.40
N PHE A 420 -29.43 2.48 -4.26
CA PHE A 420 -29.10 1.67 -3.10
C PHE A 420 -30.03 0.43 -3.06
N ALA A 421 -29.47 -0.74 -3.34
CA ALA A 421 -30.21 -2.00 -3.37
C ALA A 421 -29.98 -2.84 -2.10
N LYS A 422 -31.08 -3.33 -1.52
CA LYS A 422 -31.08 -4.37 -0.47
C LYS A 422 -31.43 -5.71 -1.08
N THR A 423 -30.41 -6.54 -1.27
CA THR A 423 -30.51 -7.87 -1.89
C THR A 423 -30.37 -8.99 -0.86
N GLY A 424 -29.70 -8.70 0.27
CA GLY A 424 -29.58 -9.60 1.42
C GLY A 424 -30.90 -9.80 2.18
N ALA A 425 -31.01 -10.95 2.86
CA ALA A 425 -32.11 -11.22 3.77
C ALA A 425 -31.83 -10.63 5.17
N GLY A 426 -32.89 -10.24 5.89
CA GLY A 426 -32.79 -9.70 7.25
C GLY A 426 -32.61 -8.18 7.30
N LYS A 427 -32.28 -7.69 8.49
CA LYS A 427 -32.06 -6.25 8.76
C LYS A 427 -30.59 -5.88 8.60
N ILE A 428 -30.35 -4.69 8.05
CA ILE A 428 -29.04 -4.04 8.01
C ILE A 428 -28.73 -3.55 9.43
N THR A 429 -27.60 -4.01 9.97
CA THR A 429 -27.13 -3.50 11.26
C THR A 429 -26.51 -2.13 11.08
N VAL A 430 -26.92 -1.19 11.93
CA VAL A 430 -26.34 0.14 12.07
C VAL A 430 -25.53 0.15 13.37
N ASP A 431 -24.21 0.11 13.24
CA ASP A 431 -23.27 0.07 14.36
C ASP A 431 -22.93 1.48 14.85
N PHE A 432 -23.36 1.85 16.04
CA PHE A 432 -23.10 3.16 16.62
C PHE A 432 -21.78 3.23 17.41
N ASN A 433 -20.90 2.23 17.27
CA ASN A 433 -19.54 2.22 17.84
C ASN A 433 -19.46 2.61 19.33
N ASN A 434 -20.46 2.21 20.12
CA ASN A 434 -20.61 2.53 21.55
C ASN A 434 -20.79 4.02 21.86
N ILE A 435 -21.38 4.80 20.94
CA ILE A 435 -21.81 6.18 21.22
C ILE A 435 -22.77 6.21 22.42
N ASP A 436 -22.58 7.19 23.30
CA ASP A 436 -23.53 7.55 24.35
C ASP A 436 -24.53 8.56 23.79
N THR A 437 -25.79 8.12 23.73
CA THR A 437 -26.88 8.93 23.18
C THR A 437 -27.54 9.80 24.23
N TYR A 438 -27.03 9.87 25.47
CA TYR A 438 -27.68 10.64 26.54
C TYR A 438 -28.08 12.07 26.15
N ASP A 439 -27.21 12.81 25.44
CA ASP A 439 -27.50 14.17 24.97
C ASP A 439 -28.28 14.22 23.63
N LEU A 440 -28.45 13.06 22.97
CA LEU A 440 -29.16 12.89 21.71
C LEU A 440 -30.57 12.33 21.88
N ILE A 441 -30.88 11.74 23.04
CA ILE A 441 -32.18 11.13 23.36
C ILE A 441 -33.26 12.18 23.52
N ASP A 442 -34.42 11.93 22.92
CA ASP A 442 -35.65 12.71 23.07
C ASP A 442 -35.47 14.22 22.78
N ASN A 443 -34.42 14.59 22.03
CA ASN A 443 -34.13 15.98 21.67
C ASN A 443 -34.98 16.48 20.48
N GLY A 444 -35.70 15.58 19.82
CA GLY A 444 -36.58 15.86 18.69
C GLY A 444 -35.86 16.01 17.34
N GLU A 445 -34.57 15.73 17.27
CA GLU A 445 -33.74 15.85 16.07
C GLU A 445 -33.66 14.52 15.31
N TRP A 446 -33.52 14.63 13.99
CA TRP A 446 -33.26 13.51 13.08
C TRP A 446 -31.94 13.74 12.37
N TYR A 447 -31.15 12.68 12.27
CA TYR A 447 -29.78 12.71 11.78
C TYR A 447 -29.67 11.91 10.47
N ASP A 448 -29.11 12.52 9.43
CA ASP A 448 -28.95 11.88 8.11
C ASP A 448 -27.82 10.84 8.12
N LEU A 449 -28.15 9.59 7.77
CA LEU A 449 -27.19 8.48 7.71
C LEU A 449 -26.69 8.23 6.30
N ALA A 450 -27.64 8.16 5.36
CA ALA A 450 -27.36 7.87 3.98
C ALA A 450 -28.34 8.61 3.07
N ILE A 451 -27.84 9.00 1.90
CA ILE A 451 -28.62 9.63 0.84
C ILE A 451 -28.48 8.76 -0.40
N ALA A 452 -29.60 8.41 -1.04
CA ALA A 452 -29.62 7.64 -2.28
C ALA A 452 -30.63 8.22 -3.26
N ASP A 453 -30.26 8.35 -4.55
CA ASP A 453 -31.20 8.80 -5.59
C ASP A 453 -32.43 7.89 -5.65
N LEU A 454 -32.22 6.58 -5.52
CA LEU A 454 -33.24 5.53 -5.58
C LEU A 454 -32.93 4.44 -4.57
N ILE A 455 -33.96 3.83 -4.01
CA ILE A 455 -33.84 2.64 -3.15
C ILE A 455 -34.60 1.46 -3.75
N SER A 456 -34.09 0.25 -3.61
CA SER A 456 -34.77 -0.98 -4.02
C SER A 456 -34.56 -2.12 -3.03
N GLY A 457 -35.57 -2.99 -2.89
CA GLY A 457 -35.54 -4.10 -1.93
C GLY A 457 -35.74 -3.71 -0.45
N PHE A 458 -36.00 -2.42 -0.19
CA PHE A 458 -36.38 -1.90 1.12
C PHE A 458 -37.92 -1.83 1.26
N SER A 459 -38.36 -1.87 2.51
CA SER A 459 -39.72 -1.63 2.99
C SER A 459 -39.99 -0.14 3.06
N ASP A 460 -41.27 0.23 3.07
CA ASP A 460 -41.68 1.63 3.23
C ASP A 460 -41.30 2.17 4.63
N GLU A 461 -41.40 1.32 5.66
CA GLU A 461 -40.97 1.61 7.03
C GLU A 461 -39.50 1.22 7.23
N ALA A 462 -38.61 2.18 7.44
CA ALA A 462 -37.17 1.90 7.54
C ALA A 462 -36.84 0.99 8.72
N ASP A 463 -37.56 1.08 9.84
CA ASP A 463 -37.37 0.20 10.99
C ASP A 463 -37.55 -1.29 10.68
N ASP A 464 -38.26 -1.66 9.60
CA ASP A 464 -38.36 -3.06 9.17
C ASP A 464 -37.06 -3.59 8.54
N ASP A 465 -36.20 -2.70 8.05
CA ASP A 465 -34.95 -3.04 7.39
C ASP A 465 -33.70 -2.69 8.17
N PHE A 466 -33.77 -1.83 9.19
CA PHE A 466 -32.61 -1.40 9.98
C PHE A 466 -32.72 -1.81 11.45
N ILE A 467 -31.57 -2.04 12.07
CA ILE A 467 -31.47 -2.33 13.50
C ILE A 467 -30.20 -1.72 14.08
N ALA A 468 -30.33 -1.04 15.22
CA ALA A 468 -29.21 -0.45 15.94
C ALA A 468 -28.39 -1.52 16.69
N ALA A 469 -27.07 -1.35 16.70
CA ALA A 469 -26.14 -2.10 17.54
C ALA A 469 -25.12 -1.15 18.19
N ASN A 470 -24.53 -1.60 19.30
CA ASN A 470 -23.52 -0.86 20.06
C ASN A 470 -23.95 0.58 20.37
N LEU A 471 -25.19 0.72 20.84
CA LEU A 471 -25.78 1.96 21.32
C LEU A 471 -25.90 1.89 22.84
N SER A 472 -25.56 2.96 23.55
CA SER A 472 -25.81 3.07 24.99
C SER A 472 -26.90 4.10 25.29
N SER A 473 -27.58 3.93 26.43
CA SER A 473 -28.58 4.84 27.01
C SER A 473 -29.95 4.94 26.31
N GLY A 474 -30.13 4.45 25.07
CA GLY A 474 -31.40 4.58 24.33
C GLY A 474 -31.64 3.53 23.25
N TYR A 475 -32.72 3.71 22.49
CA TYR A 475 -33.01 3.00 21.23
C TYR A 475 -32.85 3.96 20.05
N ALA A 476 -32.68 3.41 18.85
CA ALA A 476 -32.64 4.18 17.61
C ALA A 476 -33.89 3.85 16.78
N ASP A 477 -34.55 4.89 16.30
CA ASP A 477 -35.70 4.82 15.42
C ASP A 477 -35.28 5.31 14.03
N PHE A 478 -35.59 4.55 12.98
CA PHE A 478 -35.18 4.83 11.60
C PHE A 478 -36.35 5.24 10.74
N GLN A 479 -36.13 6.19 9.82
CA GLN A 479 -37.13 6.57 8.83
C GLN A 479 -36.53 6.87 7.46
N TRP A 480 -37.36 6.72 6.43
CA TRP A 480 -37.11 7.24 5.09
C TRP A 480 -37.80 8.59 4.92
N ILE A 481 -37.07 9.59 4.43
CA ILE A 481 -37.67 10.85 3.97
C ILE A 481 -37.43 11.05 2.48
N ASP A 482 -38.41 11.65 1.82
CA ASP A 482 -38.28 12.16 0.47
C ASP A 482 -37.54 13.50 0.46
N SER A 483 -36.60 13.65 -0.46
CA SER A 483 -35.88 14.88 -0.71
C SER A 483 -35.77 15.15 -2.22
N ASP A 484 -35.47 16.39 -2.60
CA ASP A 484 -35.25 16.76 -4.00
C ASP A 484 -34.08 15.97 -4.66
N GLY A 485 -33.22 15.35 -3.85
CA GLY A 485 -32.09 14.51 -4.26
C GLY A 485 -32.28 13.00 -4.05
N GLY A 486 -33.51 12.53 -3.80
CA GLY A 486 -33.80 11.10 -3.60
C GLY A 486 -34.28 10.78 -2.18
N LYS A 487 -34.01 9.57 -1.70
CA LYS A 487 -34.36 9.07 -0.37
C LYS A 487 -33.23 9.33 0.61
N ILE A 488 -33.57 9.83 1.81
CA ILE A 488 -32.62 9.97 2.91
C ILE A 488 -33.03 9.03 4.03
N LEU A 489 -32.09 8.20 4.48
CA LEU A 489 -32.21 7.41 5.70
C LEU A 489 -31.83 8.29 6.88
N GLN A 490 -32.74 8.44 7.84
CA GLN A 490 -32.48 9.18 9.07
C GLN A 490 -32.60 8.30 10.31
N VAL A 491 -31.98 8.75 11.40
CA VAL A 491 -32.14 8.17 12.73
C VAL A 491 -32.48 9.23 13.77
N SER A 492 -33.30 8.86 14.75
CA SER A 492 -33.48 9.60 16.00
C SER A 492 -33.30 8.64 17.19
N PHE A 493 -33.08 9.20 18.37
CA PHE A 493 -32.82 8.41 19.57
C PHE A 493 -33.89 8.65 20.63
N SER A 494 -34.38 7.56 21.22
CA SER A 494 -35.46 7.58 22.21
C SER A 494 -35.08 6.86 23.50
N SER A 495 -35.66 7.32 24.62
CA SER A 495 -35.38 6.75 25.94
C SER A 495 -35.99 5.35 26.10
N VAL A 496 -35.30 4.48 26.84
CA VAL A 496 -35.89 3.25 27.34
C VAL A 496 -37.01 3.63 28.32
N PRO A 497 -38.27 3.16 28.15
CA PRO A 497 -39.33 3.48 29.09
C PRO A 497 -38.93 3.08 30.51
N GLU A 498 -38.90 4.05 31.43
CA GLU A 498 -38.49 3.78 32.81
C GLU A 498 -39.35 2.66 33.44
N PRO A 499 -38.77 1.81 34.32
CA PRO A 499 -39.52 0.74 34.98
C PRO A 499 -40.80 1.23 35.69
N ALA A 500 -40.81 2.47 36.19
CA ALA A 500 -41.96 3.08 36.83
C ALA A 500 -43.10 3.41 35.84
N ALA A 501 -42.78 3.83 34.61
CA ALA A 501 -43.78 4.07 33.57
C ALA A 501 -44.46 2.76 33.14
N VAL A 502 -43.67 1.69 32.97
CA VAL A 502 -44.18 0.35 32.68
C VAL A 502 -45.04 -0.17 33.84
N ALA A 503 -44.59 0.00 35.08
CA ALA A 503 -45.34 -0.39 36.27
C ALA A 503 -46.65 0.41 36.44
N ALA A 504 -46.67 1.70 36.08
CA ALA A 504 -47.87 2.52 36.11
C ALA A 504 -48.92 2.07 35.09
N ILE A 505 -48.50 1.71 33.86
CA ILE A 505 -49.38 1.17 32.82
C ILE A 505 -49.97 -0.17 33.28
N LEU A 506 -49.13 -1.09 33.77
CA LEU A 506 -49.58 -2.38 34.30
C LEU A 506 -50.49 -2.20 35.52
N GLY A 507 -50.18 -1.24 36.40
CA GLY A 507 -51.00 -0.87 37.55
C GLY A 507 -52.37 -0.32 37.14
N ALA A 508 -52.43 0.53 36.11
CA ALA A 508 -53.69 1.07 35.57
C ALA A 508 -54.55 -0.03 34.92
N LEU A 509 -53.94 -0.94 34.16
CA LEU A 509 -54.62 -2.11 33.58
C LEU A 509 -55.15 -3.05 34.66
N ALA A 510 -54.37 -3.29 35.72
CA ALA A 510 -54.81 -4.07 36.88
C ALA A 510 -56.00 -3.42 37.60
N LEU A 511 -55.99 -2.09 37.75
CA LEU A 511 -57.10 -1.33 38.35
C LEU A 511 -58.37 -1.39 37.47
N ALA A 512 -58.23 -1.27 36.15
CA ALA A 512 -59.32 -1.39 35.20
C ALA A 512 -59.94 -2.81 35.20
N ALA A 513 -59.11 -3.85 35.27
CA ALA A 513 -59.56 -5.24 35.39
C ALA A 513 -60.26 -5.50 36.73
N ALA A 514 -59.74 -4.96 37.83
CA ALA A 514 -60.36 -5.06 39.15
C ALA A 514 -61.71 -4.33 39.22
N TYR A 515 -61.82 -3.16 38.57
CA TYR A 515 -63.08 -2.42 38.45
C TYR A 515 -64.11 -3.19 37.61
N ARG A 516 -63.68 -3.86 36.53
CA ARG A 516 -64.55 -4.69 35.68
C ARG A 516 -65.05 -5.97 36.36
N LYS A 517 -64.32 -6.51 37.34
CA LYS A 517 -64.78 -7.64 38.20
C LYS A 517 -65.76 -7.24 39.31
N ARG A 518 -65.90 -5.94 39.60
CA ARG A 518 -66.81 -5.41 40.63
C ARG A 518 -68.17 -4.96 40.10
N ARG A 519 -68.33 -4.90 38.78
CA ARG A 519 -69.65 -4.89 38.11
C ARG A 519 -70.01 -6.32 37.73
#